data_AF-A0A085ZIV1-F1
#
_entry.id   AF-A0A085ZIV1-F1
#
_cell.length_a   1.000
_cell.length_b   1.000
_cell.length_c   1.000
_cell.angle_alpha   90.00
_cell.angle_beta   90.00
_cell.angle_gamma   90.00
#
_symmetry.space_group_name_H-M   'P 1'
#
loop_
_entity.id
_entity.type
_entity.pdbx_description
1 polymer ?
#
loop_
_entity_poly.entity_id
_entity_poly.type
_entity_poly.pdbx_seq_one_letter_code
_entity_poly.pdbx_strand_id
1 'polypeptide(L)'
;MEENLKIYEKTIKKKHSFASPKFTEEFRTALSKTVFIPIAEKTISKLDWDIVYKNENSIEAKRKVSSFGLDQYTETVTITYNHGNVEVKSESLGSEIWDNGRNSKRARLFIYAFKETEAEFDKEALNELERETEKKNNWDDYIVPEDLPQPNEVKKKNFSILLIGGLFISLLLGFIVAELSVHFIYFIGVYEVLVGIAISLLLKHVIKLSNFTEIPKIQYLLMGMVFLTYLSNQYFQMEIILSENNYERISFFEFLKIRLEEGLTIKTLNTGWIGMIISWILQLVLTYYVAFLRVLSVVTTYQLERIPVEVLDFSTYHFIKGKSEVEVRNELSQKGWATIENQDEVFEALGAVYGKIELIRLK
;
A
#
# COMPACT_ATOMS: atom_id res chain seq x y z
N MET A 1 10.10 -17.55 -14.06
CA MET A 1 10.78 -18.71 -13.40
C MET A 1 11.51 -19.55 -14.44
N GLU A 2 12.74 -19.99 -14.15
CA GLU A 2 13.54 -20.88 -15.02
C GLU A 2 12.91 -22.26 -15.22
N GLU A 3 13.18 -22.93 -16.34
CA GLU A 3 12.45 -24.15 -16.76
C GLU A 3 12.83 -25.38 -15.93
N ASN A 4 14.10 -25.53 -15.54
CA ASN A 4 14.57 -26.57 -14.60
C ASN A 4 13.83 -26.50 -13.25
N LEU A 5 13.64 -25.28 -12.72
CA LEU A 5 12.94 -25.06 -11.46
C LEU A 5 11.45 -25.42 -11.57
N LYS A 6 10.80 -25.13 -12.71
CA LYS A 6 9.41 -25.58 -12.97
C LYS A 6 9.28 -27.09 -13.03
N ILE A 7 10.28 -27.79 -13.57
CA ILE A 7 10.27 -29.25 -13.65
C ILE A 7 10.43 -29.84 -12.25
N TYR A 8 11.43 -29.38 -11.48
CA TYR A 8 11.65 -29.81 -10.11
C TYR A 8 10.43 -29.51 -9.22
N GLU A 9 9.82 -28.34 -9.39
CA GLU A 9 8.61 -27.96 -8.67
C GLU A 9 7.52 -29.05 -8.73
N LYS A 10 7.37 -29.77 -9.86
CA LYS A 10 6.38 -30.84 -10.03
C LYS A 10 6.71 -32.11 -9.25
N THR A 11 7.98 -32.35 -8.91
CA THR A 11 8.42 -33.57 -8.19
C THR A 11 8.41 -33.41 -6.67
N ILE A 12 8.25 -32.17 -6.17
CA ILE A 12 8.26 -31.90 -4.73
C ILE A 12 7.10 -32.62 -4.03
N LYS A 13 7.45 -33.50 -3.09
CA LYS A 13 6.48 -34.15 -2.21
C LYS A 13 5.83 -33.10 -1.32
N LYS A 14 4.51 -33.00 -1.37
CA LYS A 14 3.72 -32.04 -0.59
C LYS A 14 3.53 -32.53 0.85
N LYS A 15 3.58 -31.60 1.80
CA LYS A 15 3.10 -31.77 3.17
C LYS A 15 2.01 -30.74 3.42
N HIS A 16 0.81 -31.22 3.76
CA HIS A 16 -0.37 -30.40 3.96
C HIS A 16 -0.37 -29.78 5.36
N SER A 17 -0.90 -28.56 5.47
CA SER A 17 -1.13 -27.87 6.74
C SER A 17 -2.59 -27.45 6.86
N PHE A 18 -3.16 -27.60 8.06
CA PHE A 18 -4.56 -27.31 8.39
C PHE A 18 -4.65 -26.28 9.53
N ALA A 19 -5.72 -25.48 9.56
CA ALA A 19 -6.03 -24.46 10.56
C ALA A 19 -5.11 -23.22 10.59
N SER A 20 -3.83 -23.38 10.29
CA SER A 20 -2.87 -22.29 10.09
C SER A 20 -1.96 -22.70 8.93
N PRO A 21 -2.25 -22.29 7.68
CA PRO A 21 -1.54 -22.71 6.48
C PRO A 21 -0.14 -22.09 6.46
N LYS A 22 0.74 -22.65 7.28
CA LYS A 22 2.13 -22.25 7.50
C LYS A 22 3.00 -23.50 7.43
N PHE A 23 4.16 -23.36 6.84
CA PHE A 23 5.16 -24.40 6.78
C PHE A 23 6.55 -23.81 6.93
N THR A 24 7.37 -24.44 7.78
CA THR A 24 8.75 -24.04 8.03
C THR A 24 9.67 -25.23 7.76
N GLU A 25 10.77 -24.98 7.07
CA GLU A 25 11.83 -25.95 6.84
C GLU A 25 13.18 -25.25 6.94
N GLU A 26 14.14 -25.91 7.60
CA GLU A 26 15.47 -25.37 7.84
C GLU A 26 16.52 -26.09 7.00
N PHE A 27 17.54 -25.37 6.56
CA PHE A 27 18.72 -25.96 5.94
C PHE A 27 19.98 -25.22 6.36
N ARG A 28 21.14 -25.86 6.18
CA ARG A 28 22.44 -25.25 6.47
C ARG A 28 23.13 -24.76 5.21
N THR A 29 23.86 -23.66 5.33
CA THR A 29 24.71 -23.06 4.29
C THR A 29 26.06 -22.68 4.90
N ALA A 30 27.10 -22.66 4.05
CA ALA A 30 28.44 -22.20 4.43
C ALA A 30 28.66 -20.70 4.17
N LEU A 31 27.65 -20.02 3.62
CA LEU A 31 27.69 -18.60 3.31
C LEU A 31 27.80 -17.73 4.57
N SER A 32 28.53 -16.62 4.47
CA SER A 32 28.55 -15.59 5.50
C SER A 32 27.25 -14.79 5.51
N LYS A 33 26.99 -14.09 6.62
CA LYS A 33 25.79 -13.24 6.80
C LYS A 33 25.67 -12.18 5.69
N THR A 34 26.80 -11.63 5.29
CA THR A 34 26.96 -10.56 4.28
C THR A 34 26.56 -11.02 2.88
N VAL A 35 26.95 -12.23 2.44
CA VAL A 35 26.64 -12.74 1.09
C VAL A 35 25.32 -13.49 1.00
N PHE A 36 24.76 -13.90 2.14
CA PHE A 36 23.51 -14.65 2.19
C PHE A 36 22.35 -13.92 1.49
N ILE A 37 22.11 -12.65 1.85
CA ILE A 37 21.00 -11.87 1.30
C ILE A 37 21.14 -11.69 -0.23
N PRO A 38 22.28 -11.26 -0.79
CA PRO A 38 22.48 -11.20 -2.24
C PRO A 38 22.19 -12.51 -2.98
N ILE A 39 22.61 -13.66 -2.42
CA ILE A 39 22.36 -14.97 -3.04
C ILE A 39 20.88 -15.33 -2.95
N ALA A 40 20.23 -15.02 -1.82
CA ALA A 40 18.80 -15.19 -1.66
C ALA A 40 18.00 -14.29 -2.63
N GLU A 41 18.43 -13.04 -2.86
CA GLU A 41 17.85 -12.14 -3.86
C GLU A 41 17.93 -12.74 -5.27
N LYS A 42 19.13 -13.19 -5.68
CA LYS A 42 19.32 -13.85 -6.98
C LYS A 42 18.45 -15.09 -7.13
N THR A 43 18.34 -15.88 -6.06
CA THR A 43 17.47 -17.07 -6.00
C THR A 43 16.00 -16.69 -6.19
N ILE A 44 15.53 -15.66 -5.50
CA ILE A 44 14.16 -15.15 -5.61
C ILE A 44 13.86 -14.64 -7.03
N SER A 45 14.81 -13.94 -7.65
CA SER A 45 14.68 -13.49 -9.04
C SER A 45 14.55 -14.67 -10.02
N LYS A 46 15.33 -15.75 -9.86
CA LYS A 46 15.20 -16.97 -10.68
C LYS A 46 13.85 -17.66 -10.51
N LEU A 47 13.32 -17.62 -9.29
CA LEU A 47 11.99 -18.13 -8.95
C LEU A 47 10.85 -17.23 -9.46
N ASP A 48 11.16 -16.02 -9.91
CA ASP A 48 10.20 -15.03 -10.41
C ASP A 48 9.14 -14.70 -9.34
N TRP A 49 9.64 -14.50 -8.11
CA TRP A 49 8.86 -13.99 -6.98
C TRP A 49 9.26 -12.55 -6.70
N ASP A 50 8.33 -11.77 -6.17
CA ASP A 50 8.55 -10.36 -5.89
C ASP A 50 9.13 -10.20 -4.48
N ILE A 51 10.33 -9.62 -4.38
CA ILE A 51 10.92 -9.26 -3.08
C ILE A 51 10.09 -8.12 -2.47
N VAL A 52 9.54 -8.35 -1.29
CA VAL A 52 8.69 -7.37 -0.58
C VAL A 52 9.38 -6.74 0.61
N TYR A 53 10.36 -7.41 1.19
CA TYR A 53 11.13 -6.92 2.32
C TYR A 53 12.52 -7.56 2.35
N LYS A 54 13.52 -6.80 2.81
CA LYS A 54 14.84 -7.33 3.13
C LYS A 54 15.45 -6.54 4.28
N ASN A 55 16.21 -7.24 5.12
CA ASN A 55 17.12 -6.67 6.10
C ASN A 55 18.40 -7.50 6.13
N GLU A 56 19.28 -7.26 7.11
CA GLU A 56 20.58 -7.94 7.20
C GLU A 56 20.49 -9.47 7.37
N ASN A 57 19.39 -9.98 7.94
CA ASN A 57 19.25 -11.39 8.31
C ASN A 57 18.07 -12.07 7.63
N SER A 58 17.20 -11.34 6.97
CA SER A 58 15.95 -11.87 6.46
C SER A 58 15.56 -11.21 5.16
N ILE A 59 14.99 -12.01 4.28
CA ILE A 59 14.38 -11.56 3.04
C ILE A 59 13.00 -12.21 2.92
N GLU A 60 12.02 -11.41 2.53
CA GLU A 60 10.65 -11.86 2.30
C GLU A 60 10.30 -11.64 0.84
N ALA A 61 9.72 -12.66 0.22
CA ALA A 61 9.21 -12.61 -1.14
C ALA A 61 7.76 -13.07 -1.20
N LYS A 62 7.00 -12.51 -2.13
CA LYS A 62 5.63 -12.94 -2.43
C LYS A 62 5.57 -13.58 -3.80
N ARG A 63 4.86 -14.71 -3.85
CA ARG A 63 4.56 -15.36 -5.12
C ARG A 63 3.32 -14.74 -5.75
N LYS A 64 3.52 -14.25 -6.97
CA LYS A 64 2.49 -13.68 -7.82
C LYS A 64 1.87 -14.76 -8.70
N VAL A 65 0.54 -14.74 -8.82
CA VAL A 65 -0.21 -15.55 -9.78
C VAL A 65 -1.07 -14.61 -10.61
N SER A 66 -0.87 -14.65 -11.93
CA SER A 66 -1.73 -13.95 -12.86
C SER A 66 -2.92 -14.84 -13.21
N SER A 67 -4.13 -14.37 -12.94
CA SER A 67 -5.37 -15.03 -13.32
C SER A 67 -6.31 -13.99 -13.93
N PHE A 68 -6.82 -14.25 -15.14
CA PHE A 68 -7.70 -13.32 -15.87
C PHE A 68 -7.15 -11.88 -16.01
N GLY A 69 -5.83 -11.73 -16.17
CA GLY A 69 -5.17 -10.41 -16.31
C GLY A 69 -5.06 -9.61 -15.01
N LEU A 70 -5.47 -10.18 -13.88
CA LEU A 70 -5.24 -9.63 -12.55
C LEU A 70 -4.14 -10.43 -11.84
N ASP A 71 -3.21 -9.67 -11.29
CA ASP A 71 -2.08 -10.19 -10.57
C ASP A 71 -2.38 -10.23 -9.07
N GLN A 72 -2.30 -11.41 -8.47
CA GLN A 72 -2.58 -11.60 -7.04
C GLN A 72 -1.44 -12.33 -6.34
N TYR A 73 -1.06 -11.83 -5.16
CA TYR A 73 -0.16 -12.55 -4.27
C TYR A 73 -0.90 -13.65 -3.52
N THR A 74 -0.27 -14.82 -3.46
CA THR A 74 -0.91 -16.04 -2.95
C THR A 74 -0.22 -16.56 -1.69
N GLU A 75 1.11 -16.61 -1.71
CA GLU A 75 1.93 -17.05 -0.59
C GLU A 75 3.06 -16.05 -0.32
N THR A 76 3.37 -15.84 0.95
CA THR A 76 4.59 -15.17 1.39
C THR A 76 5.61 -16.22 1.78
N VAL A 77 6.87 -16.02 1.40
CA VAL A 77 8.01 -16.83 1.83
C VAL A 77 8.99 -15.90 2.55
N THR A 78 9.16 -16.12 3.84
CA THR A 78 10.14 -15.46 4.70
C THR A 78 11.34 -16.38 4.85
N ILE A 79 12.52 -15.87 4.54
CA ILE A 79 13.77 -16.58 4.68
C ILE A 79 14.60 -15.84 5.72
N THR A 80 15.05 -16.55 6.75
CA THR A 80 15.80 -15.98 7.88
C THR A 80 17.10 -16.73 8.07
N TYR A 81 18.21 -16.00 8.01
CA TYR A 81 19.55 -16.50 8.28
C TYR A 81 19.93 -16.30 9.74
N ASN A 82 20.44 -17.36 10.35
CA ASN A 82 20.94 -17.40 11.71
C ASN A 82 22.22 -18.24 11.77
N HIS A 83 23.37 -17.59 11.60
CA HIS A 83 24.71 -18.18 11.78
C HIS A 83 24.91 -19.53 11.04
N GLY A 84 24.61 -19.56 9.75
CA GLY A 84 24.75 -20.76 8.91
C GLY A 84 23.53 -21.68 8.91
N ASN A 85 22.54 -21.44 9.78
CA ASN A 85 21.22 -22.07 9.70
C ASN A 85 20.23 -21.11 9.02
N VAL A 86 19.49 -21.59 8.03
CA VAL A 86 18.53 -20.81 7.28
C VAL A 86 17.15 -21.40 7.50
N GLU A 87 16.25 -20.62 8.08
CA GLU A 87 14.85 -20.95 8.23
C GLU A 87 14.08 -20.42 7.01
N VAL A 88 13.36 -21.31 6.32
CA VAL A 88 12.48 -20.95 5.21
C VAL A 88 11.05 -21.21 5.63
N LYS A 89 10.31 -20.13 5.81
CA LYS A 89 8.93 -20.14 6.27
C LYS A 89 8.01 -19.67 5.15
N SER A 90 7.01 -20.45 4.81
CA SER A 90 5.99 -20.10 3.83
C SER A 90 4.61 -20.06 4.48
N GLU A 91 3.87 -18.98 4.24
CA GLU A 91 2.52 -18.75 4.76
C GLU A 91 1.58 -18.33 3.64
N SER A 92 0.33 -18.81 3.69
CA SER A 92 -0.72 -18.38 2.75
C SER A 92 -1.29 -17.01 3.16
N LEU A 93 -1.53 -16.14 2.19
CA LEU A 93 -2.03 -14.77 2.42
C LEU A 93 -3.56 -14.69 2.51
N GLY A 94 -4.27 -15.71 2.04
CA GLY A 94 -5.73 -15.79 2.11
C GLY A 94 -6.25 -16.34 3.45
N SER A 95 -7.55 -16.24 3.68
CA SER A 95 -8.27 -16.84 4.83
C SER A 95 -8.46 -18.36 4.69
N GLU A 96 -7.53 -19.03 4.01
CA GLU A 96 -7.63 -20.44 3.67
C GLU A 96 -7.28 -21.29 4.89
N ILE A 97 -8.17 -22.21 5.28
CA ILE A 97 -7.95 -23.11 6.42
C ILE A 97 -7.06 -24.30 6.03
N TRP A 98 -6.83 -24.51 4.73
CA TRP A 98 -6.06 -25.62 4.18
C TRP A 98 -5.20 -25.16 3.00
N ASP A 99 -3.91 -25.46 3.03
CA ASP A 99 -2.96 -25.02 2.01
C ASP A 99 -2.76 -26.00 0.85
N ASN A 100 -3.34 -27.20 0.93
CA ASN A 100 -3.11 -28.31 0.00
C ASN A 100 -1.62 -28.57 -0.30
N GLY A 101 -0.77 -28.36 0.71
CA GLY A 101 0.68 -28.50 0.64
C GLY A 101 1.39 -27.52 -0.29
N ARG A 102 0.77 -26.37 -0.56
CA ARG A 102 1.41 -25.26 -1.30
C ARG A 102 2.60 -24.71 -0.53
N ASN A 103 2.47 -24.42 0.76
CA ASN A 103 3.55 -23.78 1.53
C ASN A 103 4.79 -24.68 1.64
N SER A 104 4.60 -25.99 1.87
CA SER A 104 5.72 -26.95 1.87
C SER A 104 6.41 -27.08 0.51
N LYS A 105 5.62 -26.99 -0.56
CA LYS A 105 6.16 -26.95 -1.91
C LYS A 105 7.00 -25.69 -2.16
N ARG A 106 6.57 -24.52 -1.67
CA ARG A 106 7.29 -23.24 -1.82
C ARG A 106 8.61 -23.23 -1.04
N ALA A 107 8.57 -23.62 0.23
CA ALA A 107 9.77 -23.68 1.06
C ALA A 107 10.83 -24.60 0.43
N ARG A 108 10.45 -25.82 0.03
CA ARG A 108 11.36 -26.79 -0.60
C ARG A 108 11.89 -26.35 -1.96
N LEU A 109 11.06 -25.66 -2.75
CA LEU A 109 11.48 -25.11 -4.03
C LEU A 109 12.54 -24.02 -3.83
N PHE A 110 12.34 -23.14 -2.85
CA PHE A 110 13.34 -22.13 -2.50
C PHE A 110 14.65 -22.79 -2.06
N ILE A 111 14.60 -23.77 -1.14
CA ILE A 111 15.80 -24.46 -0.65
C ILE A 111 16.58 -25.10 -1.81
N TYR A 112 15.89 -25.73 -2.75
CA TYR A 112 16.53 -26.32 -3.93
C TYR A 112 17.18 -25.26 -4.82
N ALA A 113 16.43 -24.21 -5.20
CA ALA A 113 16.92 -23.13 -6.05
C ALA A 113 18.07 -22.36 -5.39
N PHE A 114 18.04 -22.22 -4.06
CA PHE A 114 19.10 -21.58 -3.30
C PHE A 114 20.40 -22.38 -3.39
N LYS A 115 20.34 -23.71 -3.21
CA LYS A 115 21.52 -24.57 -3.32
C LYS A 115 22.09 -24.60 -4.73
N GLU A 116 21.24 -24.59 -5.76
CA GLU A 116 21.70 -24.44 -7.15
C GLU A 116 22.38 -23.09 -7.37
N THR A 117 21.79 -22.01 -6.84
CA THR A 117 22.36 -20.66 -6.98
C THR A 117 23.65 -20.49 -6.19
N GLU A 118 23.75 -21.06 -4.98
CA GLU A 118 24.97 -21.09 -4.17
C GLU A 118 26.09 -21.83 -4.90
N ALA A 119 25.77 -22.94 -5.57
CA ALA A 119 26.74 -23.73 -6.33
C ALA A 119 27.29 -23.05 -7.59
N GLU A 120 26.64 -21.98 -8.09
CA GLU A 120 27.15 -21.18 -9.21
C GLU A 120 28.32 -20.26 -8.82
N PHE A 121 28.51 -20.00 -7.53
CA PHE A 121 29.56 -19.11 -7.06
C PHE A 121 30.74 -19.94 -6.56
N ASP A 122 31.89 -19.72 -7.17
CA ASP A 122 33.15 -20.18 -6.59
C ASP A 122 33.57 -19.28 -5.41
N LYS A 123 34.62 -19.69 -4.72
CA LYS A 123 35.11 -18.99 -3.53
C LYS A 123 35.57 -17.55 -3.84
N GLU A 124 36.10 -17.30 -5.04
CA GLU A 124 36.56 -15.97 -5.44
C GLU A 124 35.37 -15.04 -5.72
N ALA A 125 34.34 -15.54 -6.42
CA ALA A 125 33.10 -14.83 -6.67
C ALA A 125 32.31 -14.54 -5.39
N LEU A 126 32.31 -15.47 -4.42
CA LEU A 126 31.71 -15.22 -3.10
C LEU A 126 32.44 -14.11 -2.34
N ASN A 127 33.77 -14.09 -2.36
CA ASN A 127 34.56 -13.04 -1.70
C ASN A 127 34.35 -11.68 -2.38
N GLU A 128 34.25 -11.62 -3.70
CA GLU A 128 33.97 -10.36 -4.39
C GLU A 128 32.55 -9.87 -4.11
N LEU A 129 31.56 -10.77 -4.11
CA LEU A 129 30.18 -10.47 -3.73
C LEU A 129 30.09 -9.97 -2.29
N GLU A 130 30.90 -10.53 -1.38
CA GLU A 130 31.03 -10.06 0.00
C GLU A 130 31.53 -8.62 0.03
N ARG A 131 32.61 -8.32 -0.68
CA ARG A 131 33.19 -6.96 -0.77
C ARG A 131 32.23 -5.95 -1.41
N GLU A 132 31.50 -6.34 -2.46
CA GLU A 132 30.50 -5.48 -3.09
C GLU A 132 29.31 -5.20 -2.16
N THR A 133 28.87 -6.21 -1.43
CA THR A 133 27.74 -6.10 -0.50
C THR A 133 28.12 -5.30 0.73
N GLU A 134 29.34 -5.50 1.23
CA GLU A 134 29.93 -4.65 2.25
C GLU A 134 29.98 -3.21 1.74
N LYS A 135 30.53 -2.90 0.56
CA LYS A 135 30.51 -1.52 0.02
C LYS A 135 29.11 -0.89 -0.08
N LYS A 136 28.07 -1.66 -0.41
CA LYS A 136 26.69 -1.16 -0.54
C LYS A 136 26.01 -0.92 0.80
N ASN A 137 26.24 -1.79 1.79
CA ASN A 137 25.61 -1.70 3.11
C ASN A 137 26.49 -0.91 4.10
N ASN A 138 27.77 -0.75 3.79
CA ASN A 138 28.73 -0.02 4.59
C ASN A 138 28.57 1.47 4.31
N TRP A 139 27.68 2.08 5.08
CA TRP A 139 27.61 3.53 5.18
C TRP A 139 28.91 4.13 5.74
N ASP A 140 29.86 3.37 6.28
CA ASP A 140 31.15 3.93 6.72
C ASP A 140 31.97 4.53 5.58
N ASP A 141 31.78 4.04 4.34
CA ASP A 141 32.40 4.58 3.14
C ASP A 141 31.52 5.63 2.43
N TYR A 142 30.37 6.00 3.01
CA TYR A 142 29.52 7.06 2.47
C TYR A 142 30.26 8.39 2.49
N ILE A 143 30.51 8.93 1.30
CA ILE A 143 31.11 10.24 1.13
C ILE A 143 30.01 11.27 1.34
N VAL A 144 30.01 11.91 2.51
CA VAL A 144 29.08 12.99 2.79
C VAL A 144 29.28 14.10 1.76
N PRO A 145 28.27 14.39 0.91
CA PRO A 145 28.43 15.36 -0.16
C PRO A 145 28.72 16.76 0.44
N GLU A 146 29.59 17.50 -0.24
CA GLU A 146 29.92 18.88 0.16
C GLU A 146 28.68 19.77 0.05
N ASP A 147 27.89 19.59 -1.01
CA ASP A 147 26.66 20.33 -1.26
C ASP A 147 25.46 19.38 -1.46
N LEU A 148 24.28 19.80 -1.01
CA LEU A 148 23.02 19.13 -1.32
C LEU A 148 22.25 19.91 -2.38
N PRO A 149 21.41 19.22 -3.19
CA PRO A 149 20.41 19.89 -4.02
C PRO A 149 19.59 20.85 -3.17
N GLN A 150 19.37 22.06 -3.67
CA GLN A 150 18.67 23.10 -2.92
C GLN A 150 17.18 22.73 -2.75
N PRO A 151 16.57 23.10 -1.61
CA PRO A 151 15.16 22.84 -1.40
C PRO A 151 14.30 23.60 -2.40
N ASN A 152 13.15 23.00 -2.73
CA ASN A 152 12.10 23.68 -3.48
C ASN A 152 11.56 24.89 -2.69
N GLU A 153 10.87 25.80 -3.39
CA GLU A 153 10.21 26.93 -2.73
C GLU A 153 9.25 26.46 -1.64
N VAL A 154 9.39 27.06 -0.44
CA VAL A 154 8.60 26.69 0.73
C VAL A 154 7.11 26.95 0.47
N LYS A 155 6.31 25.89 0.38
CA LYS A 155 4.85 26.00 0.31
C LYS A 155 4.25 25.76 1.68
N LYS A 156 3.54 26.76 2.21
CA LYS A 156 2.87 26.61 3.50
C LYS A 156 1.71 25.61 3.41
N LYS A 157 1.66 24.67 4.36
CA LYS A 157 0.55 23.72 4.54
C LYS A 157 -0.74 24.51 4.76
N ASN A 158 -1.78 24.26 3.95
CA ASN A 158 -3.05 24.99 4.05
C ASN A 158 -4.25 24.04 4.07
N PHE A 159 -4.67 23.65 5.28
CA PHE A 159 -5.81 22.76 5.45
C PHE A 159 -7.13 23.37 4.97
N SER A 160 -7.28 24.70 4.96
CA SER A 160 -8.51 25.35 4.51
C SER A 160 -8.77 25.16 3.02
N ILE A 161 -7.73 25.18 2.18
CA ILE A 161 -7.85 24.85 0.75
C ILE A 161 -8.33 23.41 0.59
N LEU A 162 -7.79 22.49 1.40
CA LEU A 162 -8.17 21.09 1.37
C LEU A 162 -9.64 20.88 1.81
N LEU A 163 -10.09 21.60 2.84
CA LEU A 163 -11.47 21.56 3.34
C LEU A 163 -12.46 22.09 2.30
N ILE A 164 -12.17 23.25 1.71
CA ILE A 164 -13.01 23.88 0.68
C ILE A 164 -13.06 22.99 -0.58
N GLY A 165 -11.90 22.50 -1.04
CA GLY A 165 -11.83 21.57 -2.16
C GLY A 165 -12.61 20.28 -1.90
N GLY A 166 -12.47 19.71 -0.69
CA GLY A 166 -13.22 18.53 -0.27
C GLY A 166 -14.73 18.74 -0.27
N LEU A 167 -15.20 19.90 0.19
CA LEU A 167 -16.61 20.29 0.15
C LEU A 167 -17.15 20.31 -1.29
N PHE A 168 -16.47 21.01 -2.19
CA PHE A 168 -16.87 21.10 -3.60
C PHE A 168 -16.87 19.74 -4.30
N ILE A 169 -15.83 18.93 -4.08
CA ILE A 169 -15.75 17.57 -4.64
C ILE A 169 -16.93 16.73 -4.16
N SER A 170 -17.26 16.78 -2.87
CA SER A 170 -18.33 15.96 -2.29
C SER A 170 -19.70 16.34 -2.84
N LEU A 171 -20.00 17.63 -2.97
CA LEU A 171 -21.26 18.12 -3.55
C LEU A 171 -21.37 17.75 -5.04
N LEU A 172 -20.29 17.94 -5.80
CA LEU A 172 -20.25 17.58 -7.22
C LEU A 172 -20.48 16.07 -7.42
N LEU A 173 -19.78 15.24 -6.66
CA LEU A 173 -19.95 13.78 -6.75
C LEU A 173 -21.33 13.35 -6.26
N GLY A 174 -21.87 13.97 -5.21
CA GLY A 174 -23.23 13.72 -4.75
C GLY A 174 -24.26 13.96 -5.84
N PHE A 175 -24.12 15.06 -6.59
CA PHE A 175 -24.98 15.37 -7.73
C PHE A 175 -24.83 14.35 -8.87
N ILE A 176 -23.59 14.03 -9.27
CA ILE A 176 -23.32 13.06 -10.34
C ILE A 176 -23.89 11.68 -9.99
N VAL A 177 -23.70 11.23 -8.74
CA VAL A 177 -24.24 9.95 -8.28
C VAL A 177 -25.75 9.97 -8.29
N ALA A 178 -26.39 11.07 -7.87
CA ALA A 178 -27.84 11.21 -7.87
C ALA A 178 -28.42 11.08 -9.28
N GLU A 179 -27.88 11.85 -10.23
CA GLU A 179 -28.27 11.82 -11.64
C GLU A 179 -28.17 10.40 -12.21
N LEU A 180 -27.04 9.73 -11.97
CA LEU A 180 -26.80 8.37 -12.43
C LEU A 180 -27.70 7.34 -11.73
N SER A 181 -28.02 7.52 -10.46
CA SER A 181 -28.87 6.61 -9.69
C SER A 181 -30.34 6.70 -10.08
N VAL A 182 -30.82 7.87 -10.49
CA VAL A 182 -32.21 8.04 -10.95
C VAL A 182 -32.39 7.47 -12.35
N HIS A 183 -31.44 7.74 -13.25
CA HIS A 183 -31.57 7.40 -14.67
C HIS A 183 -31.04 6.00 -15.05
N PHE A 184 -30.14 5.43 -14.25
CA PHE A 184 -29.50 4.15 -14.55
C PHE A 184 -29.64 3.15 -13.41
N ILE A 185 -29.42 1.87 -13.73
CA ILE A 185 -29.45 0.80 -12.74
C ILE A 185 -28.27 0.96 -11.77
N TYR A 186 -28.60 1.13 -10.50
CA TYR A 186 -27.61 1.18 -9.42
C TYR A 186 -27.05 -0.20 -9.10
N PHE A 187 -25.76 -0.41 -9.36
CA PHE A 187 -25.05 -1.63 -8.96
C PHE A 187 -24.25 -1.37 -7.68
N ILE A 188 -24.74 -1.92 -6.57
CA ILE A 188 -24.07 -1.88 -5.27
C ILE A 188 -22.65 -2.46 -5.42
N GLY A 189 -21.67 -1.75 -4.88
CA GLY A 189 -20.25 -2.05 -4.95
C GLY A 189 -19.55 -1.32 -6.09
N VAL A 190 -20.15 -1.24 -7.27
CA VAL A 190 -19.54 -0.57 -8.44
C VAL A 190 -19.53 0.94 -8.26
N TYR A 191 -20.67 1.51 -7.88
CA TYR A 191 -20.78 2.96 -7.67
C TYR A 191 -19.85 3.43 -6.54
N GLU A 192 -19.81 2.72 -5.43
CA GLU A 192 -18.95 2.99 -4.27
C GLU A 192 -17.47 2.99 -4.64
N VAL A 193 -17.03 1.97 -5.40
CA VAL A 193 -15.65 1.89 -5.88
C VAL A 193 -15.32 3.05 -6.81
N LEU A 194 -16.21 3.37 -7.77
CA LEU A 194 -16.00 4.49 -8.70
C LEU A 194 -15.97 5.83 -7.99
N VAL A 195 -16.86 6.07 -7.04
CA VAL A 195 -16.88 7.29 -6.22
C VAL A 195 -15.59 7.38 -5.40
N GLY A 196 -15.16 6.30 -4.75
CA GLY A 196 -13.91 6.31 -3.99
C GLY A 196 -12.68 6.60 -4.86
N ILE A 197 -12.65 6.05 -6.07
CA ILE A 197 -11.64 6.38 -7.08
C ILE A 197 -11.70 7.86 -7.46
N ALA A 198 -12.87 8.39 -7.79
CA ALA A 198 -13.06 9.78 -8.19
C ALA A 198 -12.65 10.76 -7.08
N ILE A 199 -13.04 10.51 -5.83
CA ILE A 199 -12.60 11.28 -4.66
C ILE A 199 -11.07 11.32 -4.63
N SER A 200 -10.40 10.17 -4.71
CA SER A 200 -8.93 10.14 -4.62
C SER A 200 -8.23 10.89 -5.76
N LEU A 201 -8.76 10.81 -6.99
CA LEU A 201 -8.21 11.49 -8.16
C LEU A 201 -8.36 13.00 -8.08
N LEU A 202 -9.54 13.48 -7.66
CA LEU A 202 -9.79 14.91 -7.50
C LEU A 202 -9.01 15.46 -6.30
N LEU A 203 -9.03 14.76 -5.17
CA LEU A 203 -8.34 15.16 -3.94
C LEU A 203 -6.82 15.19 -4.12
N LYS A 204 -6.23 14.36 -5.00
CA LYS A 204 -4.81 14.44 -5.38
C LYS A 204 -4.40 15.85 -5.79
N HIS A 205 -5.21 16.51 -6.61
CA HIS A 205 -4.90 17.86 -7.09
C HIS A 205 -4.99 18.88 -5.97
N VAL A 206 -6.01 18.76 -5.11
CA VAL A 206 -6.19 19.64 -3.96
C VAL A 206 -5.08 19.46 -2.94
N ILE A 207 -4.64 18.23 -2.65
CA ILE A 207 -3.51 17.92 -1.76
C ILE A 207 -2.22 18.58 -2.24
N LYS A 208 -1.91 18.46 -3.53
CA LYS A 208 -0.73 19.11 -4.14
C LYS A 208 -0.83 20.64 -4.07
N LEU A 209 -2.03 21.19 -4.30
CA LEU A 209 -2.28 22.63 -4.21
C LEU A 209 -2.17 23.16 -2.78
N SER A 210 -2.67 22.41 -1.79
CA SER A 210 -2.68 22.80 -0.38
C SER A 210 -1.36 22.51 0.33
N ASN A 211 -0.44 21.80 -0.32
CA ASN A 211 0.76 21.19 0.28
C ASN A 211 0.45 20.49 1.62
N PHE A 212 -0.64 19.71 1.70
CA PHE A 212 -1.13 19.17 2.97
C PHE A 212 -1.06 17.64 2.99
N THR A 213 -0.20 17.08 3.85
CA THR A 213 0.17 15.64 3.86
C THR A 213 -0.12 14.92 5.18
N GLU A 214 -0.70 15.61 6.18
CA GLU A 214 -0.99 15.01 7.49
C GLU A 214 -2.14 13.98 7.40
N ILE A 215 -1.77 12.69 7.36
CA ILE A 215 -2.70 11.56 7.18
C ILE A 215 -3.89 11.57 8.15
N PRO A 216 -3.73 11.77 9.47
CA PRO A 216 -4.87 11.72 10.39
C PRO A 216 -5.95 12.76 10.05
N LYS A 217 -5.56 14.00 9.71
CA LYS A 217 -6.51 15.05 9.33
C LYS A 217 -7.15 14.78 7.97
N ILE A 218 -6.38 14.23 7.03
CA ILE A 218 -6.91 13.79 5.72
C ILE A 218 -7.94 12.66 5.89
N GLN A 219 -7.74 11.73 6.84
CA GLN A 219 -8.72 10.69 7.16
C GLN A 219 -10.04 11.27 7.66
N TYR A 220 -9.99 12.21 8.61
CA TYR A 220 -11.20 12.89 9.11
C TYR A 220 -11.92 13.66 8.00
N LEU A 221 -11.17 14.39 7.17
CA LEU A 221 -11.74 15.06 6.01
C LEU A 221 -12.43 14.05 5.08
N LEU A 222 -11.77 12.93 4.77
CA LEU A 222 -12.29 11.93 3.87
C LEU A 222 -13.58 11.28 4.39
N MET A 223 -13.66 11.00 5.70
CA MET A 223 -14.92 10.54 6.33
C MET A 223 -16.04 11.56 6.13
N GLY A 224 -15.76 12.84 6.38
CA GLY A 224 -16.70 13.93 6.15
C GLY A 224 -17.13 14.06 4.69
N MET A 225 -16.19 13.92 3.75
CA MET A 225 -16.45 13.96 2.32
C MET A 225 -17.36 12.81 1.87
N VAL A 226 -17.07 11.59 2.30
CA VAL A 226 -17.89 10.41 1.95
C VAL A 226 -19.30 10.56 2.51
N PHE A 227 -19.43 10.94 3.78
CA PHE A 227 -20.74 11.19 4.39
C PHE A 227 -21.50 12.28 3.63
N LEU A 228 -20.86 13.41 3.34
CA LEU A 228 -21.49 14.52 2.64
C LEU A 228 -21.86 14.15 1.20
N THR A 229 -21.04 13.37 0.50
CA THR A 229 -21.33 12.88 -0.86
C THR A 229 -22.63 12.11 -0.87
N TYR A 230 -22.83 11.20 0.08
CA TYR A 230 -24.06 10.39 0.12
C TYR A 230 -25.26 11.13 0.69
N LEU A 231 -25.05 12.04 1.64
CA LEU A 231 -26.12 12.92 2.13
C LEU A 231 -26.64 13.85 1.01
N SER A 232 -25.71 14.50 0.29
CA SER A 232 -26.06 15.37 -0.85
C SER A 232 -26.64 14.57 -2.01
N ASN A 233 -26.15 13.35 -2.28
CA ASN A 233 -26.78 12.43 -3.22
C ASN A 233 -28.27 12.19 -2.87
N GLN A 234 -28.62 11.90 -1.62
CA GLN A 234 -30.03 11.74 -1.23
C GLN A 234 -30.85 13.01 -1.50
N TYR A 235 -30.28 14.17 -1.18
CA TYR A 235 -30.95 15.45 -1.40
C TYR A 235 -31.16 15.73 -2.90
N PHE A 236 -30.14 15.51 -3.74
CA PHE A 236 -30.25 15.71 -5.18
C PHE A 236 -31.18 14.70 -5.85
N GLN A 237 -31.19 13.43 -5.42
CA GLN A 237 -32.17 12.45 -5.92
C GLN A 237 -33.60 12.92 -5.67
N MET A 238 -33.88 13.46 -4.48
CA MET A 238 -35.19 14.04 -4.17
C MET A 238 -35.55 15.15 -5.16
N GLU A 239 -34.69 16.16 -5.33
CA GLU A 239 -34.97 17.29 -6.21
C GLU A 239 -35.14 16.85 -7.68
N ILE A 240 -34.32 15.92 -8.17
CA ILE A 240 -34.43 15.35 -9.53
C ILE A 240 -35.78 14.65 -9.70
N ILE A 241 -36.12 13.70 -8.81
CA ILE A 241 -37.37 12.92 -8.88
C ILE A 241 -38.60 13.84 -8.84
N LEU A 242 -38.62 14.82 -7.93
CA LEU A 242 -39.73 15.77 -7.81
C LEU A 242 -39.87 16.61 -9.08
N SER A 243 -38.76 17.08 -9.64
CA SER A 243 -38.75 17.91 -10.85
C SER A 243 -39.21 17.16 -12.10
N GLU A 244 -38.77 15.92 -12.30
CA GLU A 244 -39.08 15.14 -13.51
C GLU A 244 -40.53 14.66 -13.53
N ASN A 245 -41.10 14.38 -12.36
CA ASN A 245 -42.46 13.85 -12.24
C ASN A 245 -43.51 14.94 -11.95
N ASN A 246 -43.10 16.21 -11.85
CA ASN A 246 -43.95 17.35 -11.48
C ASN A 246 -44.72 17.12 -10.16
N TYR A 247 -44.06 16.52 -9.17
CA TYR A 247 -44.65 16.33 -7.85
C TYR A 247 -44.64 17.61 -7.02
N GLU A 248 -45.57 17.72 -6.08
CA GLU A 248 -45.52 18.79 -5.08
C GLU A 248 -44.24 18.70 -4.25
N ARG A 249 -43.71 19.86 -3.88
CA ARG A 249 -42.46 19.93 -3.13
C ARG A 249 -42.66 19.38 -1.72
N ILE A 250 -42.00 18.27 -1.43
CA ILE A 250 -41.89 17.70 -0.08
C ILE A 250 -40.58 18.13 0.58
N SER A 251 -40.54 18.08 1.91
CA SER A 251 -39.31 18.32 2.66
C SER A 251 -38.34 17.14 2.56
N PHE A 252 -37.05 17.39 2.74
CA PHE A 252 -36.03 16.33 2.72
C PHE A 252 -36.27 15.24 3.77
N PHE A 253 -36.77 15.59 4.95
CA PHE A 253 -37.08 14.61 5.98
C PHE A 253 -38.30 13.75 5.64
N GLU A 254 -39.30 14.31 4.97
CA GLU A 254 -40.43 13.54 4.45
C GLU A 254 -39.98 12.57 3.35
N PHE A 255 -39.10 13.02 2.45
CA PHE A 255 -38.49 12.15 1.45
C PHE A 255 -37.74 10.98 2.10
N LEU A 256 -36.91 11.24 3.12
CA LEU A 256 -36.22 10.18 3.86
C LEU A 256 -37.18 9.23 4.57
N LYS A 257 -38.28 9.76 5.13
CA LYS A 257 -39.33 8.95 5.76
C LYS A 257 -39.97 8.01 4.75
N ILE A 258 -40.38 8.51 3.58
CA ILE A 258 -40.94 7.71 2.49
C ILE A 258 -39.95 6.62 2.06
N ARG A 259 -38.67 6.99 1.87
CA ARG A 259 -37.62 6.00 1.54
C ARG A 259 -37.52 4.89 2.58
N LEU A 260 -37.52 5.22 3.87
CA LEU A 260 -37.44 4.22 4.94
C LEU A 260 -38.69 3.34 4.99
N GLU A 261 -39.88 3.91 4.79
CA GLU A 261 -41.15 3.18 4.75
C GLU A 261 -41.20 2.17 3.60
N GLU A 262 -40.78 2.57 2.40
CA GLU A 262 -40.71 1.70 1.23
C GLU A 262 -39.59 0.64 1.33
N GLY A 263 -38.51 0.97 2.05
CA GLY A 263 -37.41 0.04 2.29
C GLY A 263 -36.58 -0.29 1.05
N LEU A 264 -35.67 -1.25 1.19
CA LEU A 264 -34.85 -1.72 0.08
C LEU A 264 -35.47 -3.00 -0.51
N THR A 265 -35.81 -2.94 -1.79
CA THR A 265 -36.26 -4.11 -2.56
C THR A 265 -35.18 -4.55 -3.54
N ILE A 266 -34.67 -5.78 -3.37
CA ILE A 266 -33.69 -6.39 -4.27
C ILE A 266 -34.42 -7.45 -5.10
N LYS A 267 -34.66 -7.14 -6.38
CA LYS A 267 -35.51 -7.96 -7.27
C LYS A 267 -36.92 -8.13 -6.68
N THR A 268 -37.21 -9.27 -6.08
CA THR A 268 -38.50 -9.60 -5.44
C THR A 268 -38.42 -9.66 -3.92
N LEU A 269 -37.22 -9.51 -3.34
CA LEU A 269 -37.02 -9.57 -1.90
C LEU A 269 -37.09 -8.16 -1.30
N ASN A 270 -38.17 -7.88 -0.55
CA ASN A 270 -38.24 -6.67 0.26
C ASN A 270 -37.50 -6.91 1.59
N THR A 271 -36.39 -6.19 1.77
CA THR A 271 -35.56 -6.23 2.99
C THR A 271 -35.94 -5.14 4.00
N GLY A 272 -36.92 -4.31 3.65
CA GLY A 272 -37.45 -3.22 4.46
C GLY A 272 -36.41 -2.13 4.75
N TRP A 273 -36.71 -1.33 5.77
CA TRP A 273 -35.84 -0.26 6.26
C TRP A 273 -34.49 -0.78 6.78
N ILE A 274 -34.45 -2.00 7.34
CA ILE A 274 -33.23 -2.61 7.88
C ILE A 274 -32.21 -2.86 6.76
N GLY A 275 -32.65 -3.47 5.65
CA GLY A 275 -31.79 -3.69 4.49
C GLY A 275 -31.32 -2.38 3.87
N MET A 276 -32.15 -1.34 3.86
CA MET A 276 -31.75 0.00 3.41
C MET A 276 -30.63 0.59 4.26
N ILE A 277 -30.76 0.56 5.59
CA ILE A 277 -29.71 1.08 6.50
C ILE A 277 -28.40 0.30 6.33
N ILE A 278 -28.47 -1.03 6.25
CA ILE A 278 -27.28 -1.86 6.01
C ILE A 278 -26.62 -1.48 4.68
N SER A 279 -27.41 -1.26 3.63
CA SER A 279 -26.89 -0.81 2.33
C SER A 279 -26.21 0.56 2.42
N TRP A 280 -26.76 1.51 3.17
CA TRP A 280 -26.13 2.82 3.37
C TRP A 280 -24.82 2.72 4.16
N ILE A 281 -24.78 1.89 5.20
CA ILE A 281 -23.54 1.64 5.96
C ILE A 281 -22.48 1.03 5.03
N LEU A 282 -22.84 0.01 4.24
CA LEU A 282 -21.94 -0.62 3.29
C LEU A 282 -21.41 0.40 2.26
N GLN A 283 -22.30 1.27 1.77
CA GLN A 283 -21.98 2.33 0.82
C GLN A 283 -20.94 3.32 1.38
N LEU A 284 -21.12 3.75 2.63
CA LEU A 284 -20.16 4.62 3.32
C LEU A 284 -18.81 3.92 3.54
N VAL A 285 -18.85 2.69 4.07
CA VAL A 285 -17.65 1.93 4.45
C VAL A 285 -16.80 1.59 3.23
N LEU A 286 -17.42 1.03 2.19
CA LEU A 286 -16.70 0.59 0.99
C LEU A 286 -16.04 1.77 0.28
N THR A 287 -16.79 2.86 0.09
CA THR A 287 -16.29 4.08 -0.56
C THR A 287 -15.13 4.69 0.24
N TYR A 288 -15.26 4.76 1.57
CA TYR A 288 -14.20 5.26 2.44
C TYR A 288 -12.91 4.45 2.30
N TYR A 289 -12.97 3.12 2.40
CA TYR A 289 -11.77 2.29 2.31
C TYR A 289 -11.10 2.39 0.93
N VAL A 290 -11.87 2.37 -0.16
CA VAL A 290 -11.34 2.52 -1.51
C VAL A 290 -10.65 3.87 -1.68
N ALA A 291 -11.31 4.96 -1.25
CA ALA A 291 -10.74 6.29 -1.33
C ALA A 291 -9.50 6.43 -0.44
N PHE A 292 -9.55 5.92 0.79
CA PHE A 292 -8.48 6.05 1.78
C PHE A 292 -7.19 5.38 1.30
N LEU A 293 -7.26 4.13 0.83
CA LEU A 293 -6.09 3.40 0.34
C LEU A 293 -5.41 4.12 -0.84
N ARG A 294 -6.21 4.72 -1.72
CA ARG A 294 -5.69 5.49 -2.86
C ARG A 294 -5.12 6.85 -2.44
N VAL A 295 -5.81 7.57 -1.56
CA VAL A 295 -5.31 8.85 -1.03
C VAL A 295 -4.01 8.65 -0.27
N LEU A 296 -3.89 7.57 0.53
CA LEU A 296 -2.65 7.21 1.19
C LEU A 296 -1.51 7.05 0.19
N SER A 297 -1.74 6.29 -0.89
CA SER A 297 -0.74 6.15 -1.97
C SER A 297 -0.38 7.50 -2.60
N VAL A 298 -1.36 8.38 -2.83
CA VAL A 298 -1.11 9.71 -3.41
C VAL A 298 -0.26 10.58 -2.48
N VAL A 299 -0.55 10.59 -1.18
CA VAL A 299 0.20 11.35 -0.19
C VAL A 299 1.62 10.83 -0.08
N THR A 300 1.81 9.50 0.05
CA THR A 300 3.12 8.87 0.10
C THR A 300 3.94 9.19 -1.14
N THR A 301 3.37 9.06 -2.34
CA THR A 301 4.07 9.41 -3.59
C THR A 301 4.44 10.89 -3.60
N TYR A 302 3.54 11.78 -3.20
CA TYR A 302 3.81 13.21 -3.15
C TYR A 302 4.92 13.59 -2.15
N GLN A 303 4.93 12.96 -0.97
CA GLN A 303 5.98 13.15 0.03
C GLN A 303 7.36 12.73 -0.48
N LEU A 304 7.44 11.67 -1.29
CA LEU A 304 8.69 11.19 -1.88
C LEU A 304 9.13 12.05 -3.09
N GLU A 305 8.19 12.44 -3.96
CA GLU A 305 8.49 13.22 -5.18
C GLU A 305 9.10 14.60 -4.91
N ARG A 306 8.87 15.19 -3.74
CA ARG A 306 9.31 16.55 -3.42
C ARG A 306 10.73 16.65 -2.86
N ILE A 307 11.30 15.54 -2.41
CA ILE A 307 12.64 15.51 -1.78
C ILE A 307 13.63 14.79 -2.71
N PRO A 308 14.75 15.43 -3.08
CA PRO A 308 15.82 14.78 -3.83
C PRO A 308 16.37 13.56 -3.09
N VAL A 309 16.71 12.50 -3.83
CA VAL A 309 17.18 11.23 -3.25
C VAL A 309 18.46 11.45 -2.44
N GLU A 310 19.34 12.34 -2.88
CA GLU A 310 20.60 12.70 -2.21
C GLU A 310 20.38 13.26 -0.81
N VAL A 311 19.27 14.01 -0.61
CA VAL A 311 18.91 14.58 0.69
C VAL A 311 18.34 13.50 1.61
N LEU A 312 17.60 12.54 1.07
CA LEU A 312 17.11 11.37 1.81
C LEU A 312 18.26 10.47 2.25
N ASP A 313 19.22 10.19 1.35
CA ASP A 313 20.40 9.37 1.63
C ASP A 313 21.28 10.04 2.68
N PHE A 314 21.54 11.34 2.55
CA PHE A 314 22.27 12.14 3.54
C PHE A 314 21.63 12.08 4.93
N SER A 315 20.30 12.23 5.00
CA SER A 315 19.58 12.20 6.27
C SER A 315 19.57 10.78 6.86
N THR A 316 19.35 9.77 6.03
CA THR A 316 19.37 8.35 6.42
C THR A 316 20.73 7.96 6.98
N TYR A 317 21.81 8.35 6.30
CA TYR A 317 23.18 8.16 6.76
C TYR A 317 23.39 8.68 8.19
N HIS A 318 22.99 9.92 8.46
CA HIS A 318 23.18 10.52 9.77
C HIS A 318 22.35 9.84 10.87
N PHE A 319 21.13 9.41 10.57
CA PHE A 319 20.34 8.60 11.51
C PHE A 319 20.98 7.23 11.78
N ILE A 320 21.52 6.56 10.76
CA ILE A 320 22.24 5.28 10.91
C ILE A 320 23.48 5.45 11.80
N LYS A 321 24.16 6.59 11.72
CA LYS A 321 25.27 6.96 12.62
C LYS A 321 24.83 7.34 14.03
N GLY A 322 23.55 7.19 14.37
CA GLY A 322 23.01 7.41 15.71
C GLY A 322 22.73 8.86 16.06
N LYS A 323 22.74 9.78 15.08
CA LYS A 323 22.36 11.17 15.33
C LYS A 323 20.86 11.27 15.64
N SER A 324 20.53 12.13 16.58
CA SER A 324 19.15 12.53 16.89
C SER A 324 18.55 13.39 15.78
N GLU A 325 17.22 13.49 15.75
CA GLU A 325 16.50 14.34 14.78
C GLU A 325 17.02 15.79 14.78
N VAL A 326 17.29 16.36 15.97
CA VAL A 326 17.80 17.73 16.13
C VAL A 326 19.19 17.88 15.49
N GLU A 327 20.05 16.89 15.66
CA GLU A 327 21.38 16.89 15.04
C GLU A 327 21.28 16.76 13.52
N VAL A 328 20.39 15.92 12.99
CA VAL A 328 20.15 15.80 11.54
C VAL A 328 19.61 17.11 10.96
N ARG A 329 18.71 17.81 11.67
CA ARG A 329 18.24 19.16 11.28
C ARG A 329 19.39 20.16 11.18
N ASN A 330 20.33 20.12 12.12
CA ASN A 330 21.50 21.00 12.10
C ASN A 330 22.40 20.71 10.89
N GLU A 331 22.63 19.44 10.56
CA GLU A 331 23.40 19.04 9.38
C GLU A 331 22.72 19.47 8.07
N LEU A 332 21.40 19.26 7.96
CA LEU A 332 20.60 19.73 6.82
C LEU A 332 20.66 21.26 6.66
N SER A 333 20.56 21.99 7.78
CA SER A 333 20.64 23.46 7.78
C SER A 333 21.97 23.97 7.22
N GLN A 334 23.08 23.32 7.59
CA GLN A 334 24.42 23.65 7.06
C GLN A 334 24.54 23.39 5.55
N LYS A 335 23.69 22.54 4.99
CA LYS A 335 23.65 22.19 3.56
C LYS A 335 22.56 22.92 2.76
N GLY A 336 22.02 24.02 3.30
CA GLY A 336 21.03 24.87 2.64
C GLY A 336 19.56 24.53 2.96
N TRP A 337 19.30 23.48 3.74
CA TRP A 337 17.96 23.10 4.21
C TRP A 337 17.66 23.69 5.58
N ALA A 338 17.73 25.02 5.69
CA ALA A 338 17.68 25.73 6.97
C ALA A 338 16.27 25.97 7.53
N THR A 339 15.24 25.92 6.68
CA THR A 339 13.85 26.15 7.10
C THR A 339 13.24 24.90 7.72
N ILE A 340 12.50 25.09 8.81
CA ILE A 340 11.86 24.00 9.56
C ILE A 340 10.89 23.25 8.65
N GLU A 341 10.14 23.96 7.80
CA GLU A 341 9.19 23.36 6.88
C GLU A 341 9.87 22.37 5.93
N ASN A 342 11.00 22.74 5.33
CA ASN A 342 11.71 21.86 4.40
C ASN A 342 12.31 20.64 5.11
N GLN A 343 12.82 20.82 6.34
CA GLN A 343 13.31 19.72 7.15
C GLN A 343 12.19 18.75 7.55
N ASP A 344 11.02 19.27 7.93
CA ASP A 344 9.84 18.46 8.23
C ASP A 344 9.43 17.64 7.00
N GLU A 345 9.52 18.24 5.80
CA GLU A 345 9.22 17.53 4.55
C GLU A 345 10.18 16.37 4.28
N VAL A 346 11.48 16.53 4.60
CA VAL A 346 12.50 15.46 4.52
C VAL A 346 12.15 14.32 5.48
N PHE A 347 11.79 14.63 6.72
CA PHE A 347 11.45 13.59 7.71
C PHE A 347 10.14 12.89 7.41
N GLU A 348 9.15 13.61 6.90
CA GLU A 348 7.93 13.00 6.37
C GLU A 348 8.26 12.03 5.21
N ALA A 349 9.18 12.41 4.32
CA ALA A 349 9.60 11.56 3.20
C ALA A 349 10.37 10.32 3.68
N LEU A 350 11.26 10.44 4.67
CA LEU A 350 11.91 9.30 5.32
C LEU A 350 10.87 8.34 5.92
N GLY A 351 9.90 8.87 6.68
CA GLY A 351 8.79 8.08 7.22
C GLY A 351 7.98 7.39 6.11
N ALA A 352 7.77 8.06 4.98
CA ALA A 352 7.09 7.51 3.82
C ALA A 352 7.88 6.37 3.14
N VAL A 353 9.22 6.42 3.11
CA VAL A 353 10.06 5.31 2.62
C VAL A 353 9.85 4.07 3.49
N TYR A 354 9.98 4.21 4.81
CA TYR A 354 9.77 3.10 5.75
C TYR A 354 8.34 2.56 5.69
N GLY A 355 7.34 3.45 5.66
CA GLY A 355 5.93 3.08 5.53
C GLY A 355 5.61 2.40 4.20
N LYS A 356 6.25 2.78 3.09
CA LYS A 356 6.08 2.12 1.78
C LYS A 356 6.64 0.70 1.80
N ILE A 357 7.81 0.49 2.41
CA ILE A 357 8.39 -0.84 2.61
C ILE A 357 7.43 -1.71 3.44
N GLU A 358 6.87 -1.15 4.52
CA GLU A 358 5.90 -1.87 5.36
C GLU A 358 4.57 -2.17 4.64
N LEU A 359 4.05 -1.24 3.84
CA LEU A 359 2.83 -1.45 3.05
C LEU A 359 3.01 -2.53 1.97
N ILE A 360 4.17 -2.58 1.30
CA ILE A 360 4.51 -3.64 0.34
C ILE A 360 4.63 -4.99 1.06
N ARG A 361 5.13 -4.99 2.29
CA ARG A 361 5.16 -6.19 3.14
C ARG A 361 3.75 -6.67 3.52
N LEU A 362 2.84 -5.77 3.88
CA LEU A 362 1.48 -6.09 4.34
C LEU A 362 0.50 -6.45 3.20
N LYS A 363 0.60 -5.82 2.02
CA LYS A 363 -0.19 -6.12 0.82
C LYS A 363 0.33 -7.36 0.11
#